data_AF-A0A7C1HQR0-F1
#
_entry.id   AF-A0A7C1HQR0-F1
#
_cell.length_a   1.000
_cell.length_b   1.000
_cell.length_c   1.000
_cell.angle_alpha   90.00
_cell.angle_beta   90.00
_cell.angle_gamma   90.00
#
_symmetry.space_group_name_H-M   'P 1'
#
loop_
_entity.id
_entity.type
_entity.pdbx_description
1 polymer ?
#
loop_
_entity_poly.entity_id
_entity_poly.type
_entity_poly.pdbx_seq_one_letter_code
_entity_poly.pdbx_strand_id
1 'polypeptide(L)' 'MTDWHANPDCRFYLGEKPCRFKRLCPDCPHYAPRGAELLVIKLAALGDVLRTTALLPGLRRRHGD' A
#
# COMPACT_ATOMS: atom_id res chain seq x y z
N MET A 1 17.70 -18.76 -4.72
CA MET A 1 16.44 -19.53 -4.83
C MET A 1 15.33 -18.52 -4.98
N THR A 2 15.12 -18.05 -6.21
CA THR A 2 14.26 -16.92 -6.54
C THR A 2 12.82 -17.42 -6.63
N ASP A 3 11.93 -16.83 -5.83
CA ASP A 3 10.50 -17.13 -5.88
C ASP A 3 9.90 -16.40 -7.11
N TRP A 4 10.05 -17.02 -8.28
CA TRP A 4 9.63 -16.48 -9.58
C TRP A 4 8.10 -16.34 -9.74
N HIS A 5 7.32 -16.63 -8.70
CA HIS A 5 5.84 -16.62 -8.72
C HIS A 5 5.21 -15.45 -7.96
N ALA A 6 6.01 -14.51 -7.45
CA ALA A 6 5.54 -13.35 -6.69
C ALA A 6 5.87 -12.03 -7.41
N ASN A 7 4.89 -11.11 -7.47
CA ASN A 7 5.08 -9.72 -7.91
C ASN A 7 5.05 -8.79 -6.68
N PRO A 8 6.21 -8.44 -6.08
CA PRO A 8 6.27 -7.69 -4.81
C PRO A 8 5.76 -6.25 -4.91
N ASP A 9 5.81 -5.71 -6.12
CA ASP A 9 5.33 -4.41 -6.54
C ASP A 9 3.80 -4.35 -6.70
N CYS A 10 3.09 -5.47 -6.57
CA CYS A 10 1.64 -5.49 -6.54
C CYS A 10 1.10 -4.88 -5.22
N ARG A 11 0.10 -4.01 -5.30
CA ARG A 11 -0.58 -3.39 -4.14
C ARG A 11 -1.24 -4.40 -3.18
N PHE A 12 -1.45 -5.64 -3.65
CA PHE A 12 -2.05 -6.72 -2.86
C PHE A 12 -1.00 -7.70 -2.31
N TYR A 13 0.29 -7.47 -2.54
CA TYR A 13 1.37 -8.29 -2.02
C TYR A 13 1.47 -8.14 -0.49
N LEU A 14 1.52 -9.28 0.23
CA LEU A 14 1.54 -9.34 1.70
C LEU A 14 2.85 -9.90 2.27
N GLY A 15 3.78 -10.36 1.44
CA GLY A 15 5.05 -10.96 1.87
C GLY A 15 4.92 -12.38 2.40
N GLU A 16 4.23 -12.55 3.53
CA GLU A 16 4.18 -13.81 4.30
C GLU A 16 3.10 -14.80 3.84
N LYS A 17 2.05 -14.32 3.17
CA LYS A 17 0.88 -15.12 2.77
C LYS A 17 0.33 -14.69 1.41
N PRO A 18 -0.44 -15.55 0.72
CA PRO A 18 -1.08 -15.18 -0.53
C PRO A 18 -2.01 -13.96 -0.38
N CYS A 19 -2.10 -13.16 -1.43
CA CYS A 19 -3.06 -12.07 -1.49
C CYS A 19 -4.51 -12.58 -1.45
N ARG A 20 -5.49 -11.68 -1.33
CA ARG A 20 -6.92 -12.01 -1.29
C ARG A 20 -7.41 -12.84 -2.48
N PHE A 21 -6.73 -12.78 -3.64
CA PHE A 21 -7.11 -13.51 -4.85
C PHE A 21 -6.58 -14.94 -4.90
N LYS A 22 -5.59 -15.29 -4.06
CA LYS A 22 -5.00 -16.65 -3.93
C LYS A 22 -4.66 -17.30 -5.28
N ARG A 23 -4.04 -16.56 -6.20
CA ARG A 23 -3.55 -17.01 -7.52
C ARG A 23 -2.04 -16.84 -7.62
N LEU A 24 -1.42 -17.53 -8.56
CA LEU A 24 -0.03 -17.26 -8.98
C LEU A 24 0.06 -15.84 -9.56
N CYS A 25 1.16 -15.14 -9.33
CA CYS A 25 1.32 -13.76 -9.80
C CYS A 25 1.57 -13.62 -11.31
N PRO A 26 2.28 -14.55 -12.00
CA PRO A 26 2.39 -14.52 -13.46
C PRO A 26 1.01 -14.49 -14.12
N ASP A 27 0.79 -13.53 -15.02
CA ASP A 27 -0.46 -13.30 -15.76
C ASP A 27 -1.71 -13.10 -14.88
N CYS A 28 -1.54 -12.68 -13.63
CA CYS A 28 -2.66 -12.47 -12.73
C CYS A 28 -3.54 -11.30 -13.20
N PRO A 29 -4.84 -11.51 -13.49
CA PRO A 29 -5.74 -10.44 -13.96
C PRO A 29 -6.09 -9.41 -12.88
N HIS A 30 -5.66 -9.66 -11.64
CA HIS A 30 -5.82 -8.75 -10.52
C HIS A 30 -4.50 -8.10 -10.11
N TYR A 31 -3.43 -8.30 -10.89
CA TYR A 31 -2.20 -7.56 -10.69
C TYR A 31 -2.51 -6.05 -10.80
N ALA A 32 -2.10 -5.32 -9.77
CA ALA A 32 -2.25 -3.89 -9.70
C ALA A 32 -0.95 -3.33 -9.11
N PRO A 33 -0.10 -2.67 -9.92
CA PRO A 33 1.14 -2.11 -9.41
C PRO A 33 0.87 -1.06 -8.32
N ARG A 34 1.81 -0.90 -7.40
CA ARG A 34 1.79 0.21 -6.44
C ARG A 34 1.87 1.52 -7.22
N GLY A 35 0.92 2.42 -6.95
CA GLY A 35 0.92 3.79 -7.46
C GLY A 35 1.74 4.71 -6.57
N ALA A 36 1.36 5.98 -6.50
CA ALA A 36 2.00 6.94 -5.60
C ALA A 36 1.83 6.51 -4.12
N GLU A 37 2.95 6.38 -3.41
CA GLU A 37 2.97 6.09 -1.98
C GLU A 37 3.35 7.36 -1.19
N LEU A 38 2.53 7.72 -0.20
CA LEU A 38 2.74 8.88 0.66
C LEU A 38 3.15 8.43 2.05
N LEU A 39 4.36 8.80 2.47
CA LEU A 39 4.84 8.60 3.84
C LEU A 39 4.60 9.85 4.68
N VAL A 40 3.74 9.76 5.69
CA VAL A 40 3.46 10.85 6.63
C VAL A 40 4.16 10.57 7.95
N ILE A 41 5.13 11.40 8.32
CA ILE A 41 5.85 11.31 9.60
C ILE A 41 5.49 12.54 10.43
N LYS A 42 4.94 12.33 11.63
CA LYS A 42 4.58 13.39 12.58
C LYS A 42 5.19 13.08 13.95
N LEU A 43 6.15 13.91 14.36
CA LEU A 43 6.98 13.69 15.56
C LEU A 43 6.51 14.49 16.79
N ALA A 44 5.22 14.81 16.86
CA ALA A 44 4.64 15.60 17.96
C ALA A 44 3.87 14.73 18.96
N ALA A 45 3.44 15.33 20.07
CA ALA A 45 2.59 14.66 21.05
C ALA A 45 1.28 14.14 20.42
N LEU A 46 0.72 13.07 21.00
CA LEU A 46 -0.46 12.36 20.47
C LEU A 46 -1.63 13.29 20.13
N GLY A 47 -1.91 14.28 20.98
CA GLY A 47 -2.99 15.23 20.75
C GLY A 47 -2.83 16.03 19.45
N ASP A 48 -1.60 16.36 19.08
CA ASP A 48 -1.31 17.04 17.81
C ASP A 48 -1.43 16.09 16.62
N VAL A 49 -0.95 14.85 16.77
CA VAL A 49 -1.11 13.79 15.77
C VAL A 49 -2.60 13.61 15.43
N LEU A 50 -3.45 13.44 16.44
CA LEU A 50 -4.91 13.28 16.27
C LEU A 50 -5.54 14.42 15.46
N ARG A 51 -5.24 15.68 15.82
CA ARG A 51 -5.75 16.85 15.07
C ARG A 51 -5.27 16.86 13.62
N THR A 52 -4.01 16.48 13.36
CA THR A 52 -3.46 16.46 12.00
C THR A 52 -4.01 15.32 11.12
N THR A 53 -4.58 14.26 11.70
CA THR A 53 -5.19 13.17 10.92
C THR A 53 -6.34 13.63 10.02
N ALA A 54 -6.99 14.75 10.35
CA ALA A 54 -8.02 15.37 9.51
C ALA A 54 -7.52 15.78 8.10
N LEU A 55 -6.19 15.90 7.92
CA LEU A 55 -5.58 16.19 6.61
C LEU A 55 -5.48 14.95 5.71
N LEU A 56 -5.47 13.74 6.27
CA LEU A 56 -5.24 12.49 5.51
C LEU A 56 -6.25 12.27 4.38
N PRO A 57 -7.57 12.50 4.55
CA PRO A 57 -8.52 12.38 3.44
C PRO A 57 -8.25 13.36 2.31
N GLY A 58 -7.79 14.58 2.64
CA GLY A 58 -7.43 15.59 1.65
C GLY A 58 -6.17 15.22 0.88
N LEU A 59 -5.14 14.74 1.59
CA LEU A 59 -3.91 14.23 0.97
C LEU A 59 -4.21 13.04 0.05
N ARG A 60 -5.04 12.09 0.49
CA ARG A 60 -5.48 10.96 -0.35
C ARG A 60 -6.19 11.41 -1.61
N ARG A 61 -7.11 12.39 -1.54
CA ARG A 61 -7.82 12.87 -2.74
C ARG A 61 -6.92 13.61 -3.74
N ARG A 62 -5.86 14.26 -3.26
CA ARG A 62 -4.97 15.07 -4.12
C ARG A 62 -3.82 14.25 -4.73
N HIS A 63 -3.42 13.17 -4.07
CA HIS A 63 -2.17 12.47 -4.38
C HIS A 63 -2.30 10.93 -4.36
N GLY A 64 -3.45 10.39 -3.97
CA GLY A 64 -3.68 8.93 -3.93
C GLY A 64 -4.70 8.50 -4.99
N ASP A 65 -4.37 7.43 -5.71
CA ASP A 65 -5.28 6.69 -6.59
C ASP A 65 -6.31 5.86 -5.81
#